data_AF-A0A925LQ25-F1
#
_entry.id   AF-A0A925LQ25-F1
#
_cell.length_a   1.000
_cell.length_b   1.000
_cell.length_c   1.000
_cell.angle_alpha   90.00
_cell.angle_beta   90.00
_cell.angle_gamma   90.00
#
_symmetry.space_group_name_H-M   'P 1'
#
loop_
_entity.id
_entity.type
_entity.pdbx_description
1 polymer ?
#
loop_
_entity_poly.entity_id
_entity_poly.type
_entity_poly.pdbx_seq_one_letter_code
_entity_poly.pdbx_strand_id
1 'polypeptide(L)'
;MALFFLCTLAGNSLAAVDYDQLFRQSSDLMAQGDLDGALALLRQVPAPAAGEEAGAFVSSRMQAARIHASLDATDKAIAACQEVLRLFPDNSEARNFLAALKD
;
A
#
# COMPACT_ATOMS: atom_id res chain seq x y z
N MET A 1 -35.41 -14.31 -35.51
CA MET A 1 -34.20 -14.98 -35.00
C MET A 1 -33.05 -13.99 -35.07
N ALA A 2 -32.77 -13.31 -33.96
CA ALA A 2 -31.49 -12.64 -33.67
C ALA A 2 -31.50 -12.29 -32.16
N LEU A 3 -30.84 -13.16 -31.39
CA LEU A 3 -30.50 -13.03 -29.98
C LEU A 3 -29.81 -11.67 -29.73
N PHE A 4 -30.27 -10.88 -28.78
CA PHE A 4 -29.89 -10.87 -27.36
C PHE A 4 -28.50 -10.29 -27.06
N PHE A 5 -28.58 -9.22 -26.26
CA PHE A 5 -27.76 -8.92 -25.10
C PHE A 5 -26.47 -8.11 -25.26
N LEU A 6 -26.61 -6.86 -24.81
CA LEU A 6 -25.58 -5.98 -24.27
C LEU A 6 -24.53 -6.78 -23.47
N CYS A 7 -23.30 -6.80 -23.97
CA CYS A 7 -22.13 -6.81 -23.10
C CYS A 7 -21.56 -5.39 -23.10
N THR A 8 -22.27 -4.49 -22.41
CA THR A 8 -21.58 -3.33 -21.84
C THR A 8 -20.56 -3.90 -20.88
N LEU A 9 -19.29 -3.88 -21.27
CA LEU A 9 -18.18 -3.85 -20.33
C LEU A 9 -18.41 -2.60 -19.49
N ALA A 10 -19.22 -2.73 -18.45
CA ALA A 10 -19.02 -2.00 -17.23
C ALA A 10 -17.65 -2.47 -16.73
N GLY A 11 -16.60 -1.90 -17.34
CA GLY A 11 -15.36 -1.72 -16.62
C GLY A 11 -15.79 -1.00 -15.37
N ASN A 12 -15.86 -1.76 -14.29
CA ASN A 12 -15.99 -1.21 -12.97
C ASN A 12 -14.80 -0.26 -12.82
N SER A 13 -14.99 1.00 -13.20
CA SER A 13 -14.41 2.13 -12.50
C SER A 13 -15.08 2.13 -11.12
N LEU A 14 -14.90 1.05 -10.36
CA LEU A 14 -14.96 1.05 -8.92
C LEU A 14 -14.11 2.26 -8.58
N ALA A 15 -14.75 3.26 -7.98
CA ALA A 15 -14.19 4.57 -7.64
C ALA A 15 -12.67 4.51 -7.61
N ALA A 16 -11.99 5.27 -8.46
CA ALA A 16 -10.56 5.48 -8.30
C ALA A 16 -10.39 5.90 -6.84
N VAL A 17 -10.01 4.94 -5.99
CA VAL A 17 -9.82 5.20 -4.57
C VAL A 17 -8.74 6.24 -4.59
N ASP A 18 -9.07 7.45 -4.16
CA ASP A 18 -8.15 8.58 -4.18
C ASP A 18 -7.10 8.31 -3.11
N TYR A 19 -6.14 7.45 -3.46
CA TYR A 19 -5.03 7.11 -2.61
C TYR A 19 -4.21 8.36 -2.31
N ASP A 20 -4.23 9.39 -3.16
CA ASP A 20 -3.59 10.67 -2.86
C ASP A 20 -4.27 11.35 -1.67
N GLN A 21 -5.60 11.35 -1.60
CA GLN A 21 -6.33 11.84 -0.42
C GLN A 21 -5.98 11.02 0.82
N LEU A 22 -5.96 9.69 0.70
CA LEU A 22 -5.59 8.81 1.81
C LEU A 22 -4.17 9.08 2.30
N PHE A 23 -3.20 9.27 1.40
CA PHE A 23 -1.81 9.58 1.76
C PHE A 23 -1.66 10.97 2.38
N ARG A 24 -2.43 11.97 1.91
CA ARG A 24 -2.50 13.29 2.54
C ARG A 24 -3.00 13.17 3.98
N GLN A 25 -4.11 12.47 4.21
CA GLN A 25 -4.66 12.26 5.55
C GLN A 25 -3.73 11.46 6.45
N SER A 26 -3.07 10.41 5.94
CA SER A 26 -2.05 9.67 6.68
C SER A 26 -0.91 10.58 7.13
N SER A 27 -0.44 11.44 6.22
CA SER A 27 0.63 12.41 6.51
C SER A 27 0.19 13.44 7.56
N ASP A 28 -1.05 13.91 7.50
CA ASP A 28 -1.62 14.83 8.50
C ASP A 28 -1.70 14.19 9.88
N LEU A 29 -2.10 12.92 9.96
CA LEU A 29 -2.12 12.16 11.22
C LEU A 29 -0.69 11.94 11.77
N MET A 30 0.28 11.62 10.90
CA MET A 30 1.68 11.53 11.29
C MET A 30 2.20 12.86 11.87
N ALA A 31 1.86 13.99 11.24
CA ALA A 31 2.26 15.31 11.73
C ALA A 31 1.63 15.67 13.09
N GLN A 32 0.48 15.10 13.40
CA GLN A 32 -0.21 15.22 14.69
C GLN A 32 0.29 14.22 15.74
N GLY A 33 1.18 13.28 15.36
CA GLY A 33 1.66 12.21 16.23
C GLY A 33 0.71 11.01 16.33
N ASP A 34 -0.41 11.00 15.60
CA ASP A 34 -1.33 9.87 15.53
C ASP A 34 -0.84 8.83 14.51
N LEU A 35 0.21 8.12 14.91
CA LEU A 35 0.84 7.08 14.08
C LEU A 35 -0.05 5.86 13.90
N ASP A 36 -0.91 5.53 14.87
CA ASP A 36 -1.86 4.42 14.77
C ASP A 36 -2.97 4.74 13.74
N GLY A 37 -3.50 5.96 13.77
CA GLY A 37 -4.45 6.44 12.76
C GLY A 37 -3.85 6.46 11.36
N ALA A 38 -2.60 6.93 11.22
CA ALA A 38 -1.88 6.88 9.94
C ALA A 38 -1.73 5.44 9.42
N LEU A 39 -1.29 4.50 10.27
CA LEU A 39 -1.18 3.09 9.92
C LEU A 39 -2.53 2.47 9.51
N ALA A 40 -3.62 2.86 10.17
CA ALA A 40 -4.96 2.41 9.83
C ALA A 40 -5.38 2.88 8.43
N LEU A 41 -5.09 4.13 8.06
CA LEU A 41 -5.33 4.64 6.70
C LEU A 41 -4.49 3.88 5.67
N LEU A 42 -3.19 3.73 5.90
CA LEU A 42 -2.29 3.03 4.97
C LEU A 42 -2.70 1.57 4.72
N ARG A 43 -3.31 0.92 5.72
CA ARG A 43 -3.80 -0.45 5.58
C ARG A 43 -5.02 -0.57 4.64
N GLN A 44 -5.76 0.51 4.40
CA GLN A 44 -6.91 0.51 3.49
C GLN A 44 -6.50 0.39 2.02
N VAL A 45 -5.23 0.67 1.67
CA VAL A 45 -4.72 0.40 0.33
C VAL A 45 -4.65 -1.13 0.12
N PRO A 46 -5.44 -1.69 -0.82
CA PRO A 46 -5.47 -3.11 -1.09
C PRO A 46 -4.21 -3.56 -1.80
N ALA A 47 -3.91 -4.86 -1.73
CA ALA A 47 -2.95 -5.46 -2.63
C ALA A 47 -3.49 -5.40 -4.08
N PRO A 48 -2.66 -5.06 -5.08
CA PRO A 48 -3.09 -4.97 -6.47
C PRO A 48 -3.42 -6.37 -7.02
N ALA A 49 -4.40 -6.44 -7.92
CA ALA A 49 -4.62 -7.64 -8.72
C ALA A 49 -3.49 -7.80 -9.77
N ALA A 50 -3.40 -8.99 -10.37
CA ALA A 50 -2.42 -9.25 -11.42
C ALA A 50 -2.65 -8.30 -12.62
N GLY A 51 -1.63 -7.50 -12.95
CA GLY A 51 -1.67 -6.53 -14.04
C GLY A 51 -2.21 -5.15 -13.68
N GLU A 52 -2.55 -4.88 -12.41
CA GLU A 52 -2.91 -3.54 -11.93
C GLU A 52 -1.69 -2.72 -11.48
N GLU A 53 -1.87 -1.40 -11.44
CA GLU A 53 -0.88 -0.47 -10.93
C GLU A 53 -0.61 -0.69 -9.44
N ALA A 54 0.65 -0.93 -9.09
CA ALA A 54 1.06 -1.31 -7.75
C ALA A 54 1.59 -0.14 -6.90
N GLY A 55 1.73 1.05 -7.48
CA GLY A 55 2.42 2.19 -6.85
C GLY A 55 1.86 2.52 -5.46
N ALA A 56 0.55 2.68 -5.34
CA ALA A 56 -0.10 2.98 -4.07
C ALA A 56 0.14 1.89 -3.02
N PHE A 57 0.06 0.62 -3.39
CA PHE A 57 0.32 -0.49 -2.47
C PHE A 57 1.76 -0.44 -1.95
N VAL A 58 2.74 -0.31 -2.84
CA VAL A 58 4.16 -0.21 -2.47
C VAL A 58 4.38 0.98 -1.54
N SER A 59 3.93 2.18 -1.93
CA SER A 59 4.07 3.39 -1.11
C SER A 59 3.42 3.24 0.27
N SER A 60 2.24 2.62 0.35
CA SER A 60 1.55 2.43 1.61
C SER A 60 2.29 1.51 2.58
N ARG A 61 2.83 0.40 2.08
CA ARG A 61 3.59 -0.56 2.90
C ARG A 61 4.96 -0.03 3.26
N MET A 62 5.61 0.70 2.36
CA MET A 62 6.90 1.33 2.66
C MET A 62 6.76 2.52 3.63
N GLN A 63 5.65 3.25 3.62
CA GLN A 63 5.38 4.27 4.65
C GLN A 63 5.07 3.60 6.01
N ALA A 64 4.25 2.54 6.03
CA ALA A 64 3.98 1.78 7.25
C ALA A 64 5.26 1.16 7.85
N ALA A 65 6.16 0.64 7.02
CA ALA A 65 7.44 0.11 7.45
C ALA A 65 8.28 1.18 8.20
N ARG A 66 8.34 2.41 7.66
CA ARG A 66 9.05 3.53 8.29
C ARG A 66 8.42 3.94 9.62
N ILE A 67 7.09 4.01 9.69
CA ILE A 67 6.38 4.29 10.94
C ILE A 67 6.71 3.22 11.99
N HIS A 68 6.60 1.95 11.64
CA HIS A 68 6.94 0.86 12.56
C HIS A 68 8.41 0.89 13.02
N ALA A 69 9.34 1.20 12.11
CA ALA A 69 10.74 1.35 12.47
C ALA A 69 10.95 2.52 13.46
N SER A 70 10.28 3.67 13.26
CA SER A 70 10.36 4.80 14.20
C SER A 70 9.76 4.51 15.59
N LEU A 71 8.93 3.48 15.68
CA LEU A 71 8.31 3.00 16.92
C LEU A 71 9.10 1.85 17.56
N ASP A 72 10.30 1.55 17.07
CA ASP A 72 11.13 0.39 17.47
C ASP A 72 10.40 -0.97 17.29
N ALA A 73 9.36 -0.99 16.45
CA ALA A 73 8.58 -2.18 16.12
C ALA A 73 9.19 -2.88 14.89
N THR A 74 10.46 -3.26 14.98
CA THR A 74 11.28 -3.78 13.86
C THR A 74 10.62 -4.97 13.17
N ASP A 75 10.02 -5.91 13.92
CA ASP A 75 9.31 -7.06 13.33
C ASP A 75 8.16 -6.64 12.40
N LYS A 76 7.41 -5.60 12.78
CA LYS A 76 6.30 -5.08 11.96
C LYS A 76 6.82 -4.33 10.74
N ALA A 77 7.94 -3.62 10.88
CA ALA A 77 8.60 -2.96 9.76
C ALA A 77 9.10 -3.97 8.72
N ILE A 78 9.74 -5.05 9.18
CA ILE A 78 10.16 -6.19 8.35
C ILE A 78 8.96 -6.82 7.64
N ALA A 79 7.88 -7.09 8.37
CA ALA A 79 6.66 -7.68 7.80
C ALA A 79 6.10 -6.81 6.67
N ALA A 80 6.03 -5.49 6.84
CA ALA A 80 5.55 -4.57 5.80
C ALA A 80 6.43 -4.60 4.54
N CYS A 81 7.76 -4.63 4.67
CA CYS A 81 8.66 -4.82 3.52
C CYS A 81 8.43 -6.17 2.83
N GLN A 82 8.19 -7.24 3.59
CA GLN A 82 7.90 -8.56 3.04
C GLN A 82 6.55 -8.60 2.31
N GLU A 83 5.55 -7.80 2.68
CA GLU A 83 4.32 -7.66 1.89
C GLU A 83 4.62 -7.14 0.48
N VAL A 84 5.50 -6.14 0.35
CA VAL A 84 5.95 -5.63 -0.95
C VAL A 84 6.72 -6.70 -1.72
N LEU A 85 7.72 -7.32 -1.09
CA LEU A 85 8.62 -8.26 -1.77
C LEU A 85 7.94 -9.57 -2.19
N ARG A 86 6.82 -9.95 -1.56
CA ARG A 86 6.01 -11.11 -2.00
C ARG A 86 5.38 -10.89 -3.37
N LEU A 87 4.99 -9.66 -3.70
CA LEU A 87 4.36 -9.33 -4.98
C LEU A 87 5.37 -8.73 -5.97
N PHE A 88 6.39 -8.04 -5.46
CA PHE A 88 7.42 -7.35 -6.24
C PHE A 88 8.81 -7.71 -5.71
N PRO A 89 9.33 -8.92 -6.02
CA PRO A 89 10.61 -9.40 -5.50
C PRO A 89 11.80 -8.49 -5.84
N ASP A 90 11.71 -7.74 -6.93
CA ASP A 90 12.75 -6.83 -7.41
C ASP A 90 12.59 -5.38 -6.93
N ASN A 91 11.63 -5.10 -6.04
CA ASN A 91 11.47 -3.77 -5.47
C ASN A 91 12.70 -3.37 -4.64
N SER A 92 13.53 -2.48 -5.20
CA SER A 92 14.80 -2.08 -4.60
C SER A 92 14.62 -1.33 -3.28
N GLU A 93 13.58 -0.51 -3.16
CA GLU A 93 13.26 0.25 -1.94
C GLU A 93 13.02 -0.69 -0.75
N ALA A 94 12.14 -1.68 -0.93
CA ALA A 94 11.80 -2.65 0.11
C ALA A 94 12.99 -3.56 0.46
N ARG A 95 13.81 -3.97 -0.54
CA ARG A 95 15.02 -4.76 -0.28
C ARG A 95 16.04 -3.99 0.55
N ASN A 96 16.31 -2.74 0.17
CA ASN A 96 17.30 -1.90 0.84
C ASN A 96 16.85 -1.58 2.28
N PHE A 97 15.58 -1.24 2.47
CA PHE A 97 15.05 -0.96 3.80
C PHE A 97 15.06 -2.21 4.69
N LEU A 98 14.69 -3.38 4.14
CA LEU A 98 14.74 -4.65 4.86
C LEU A 98 16.16 -5.04 5.27
N ALA A 99 17.17 -4.75 4.45
CA ALA A 99 18.57 -4.96 4.81
C ALA A 99 18.96 -4.05 5.99
N ALA A 100 18.65 -2.75 5.90
CA ALA A 100 18.97 -1.78 6.95
C ALA A 100 18.30 -2.06 8.31
N LEU A 101 17.17 -2.78 8.34
CA LEU A 101 16.50 -3.20 9.58
C LEU A 101 17.13 -4.44 10.25
N LYS A 102 18.01 -5.15 9.55
CA LYS A 102 18.62 -6.41 10.02
C LYS A 102 20.10 -6.25 10.39
N ASP A 103 20.70 -5.13 10.01
CA ASP A 103 22.07 -4.75 10.36
C ASP A 103 22.11 -4.15 11.78
#